data_AF-Q8FSV7-F1
#
_entry.id   AF-Q8FSV7-F1
#
_cell.length_a   1.000
_cell.length_b   1.000
_cell.length_c   1.000
_cell.angle_alpha   90.00
_cell.angle_beta   90.00
_cell.angle_gamma   90.00
#
_symmetry.space_group_name_H-M   'P 1'
#
loop_
_entity.id
_entity.type
_entity.pdbx_description
1 polymer ?
#
loop_
_entity_poly.entity_id
_entity_poly.type
_entity_poly.pdbx_seq_one_letter_code
_entity_poly.pdbx_strand_id
1 'polypeptide(L)'
;MTAQDNIAAQYLLLGNPAASGFRTTQNWIGGTIHSPLEAEFVPPPPRHVPGLMDDLVDYLNGATHGSLIQAALVHAQFETIHPFPDGNGRVGRALIHAVLQRRGLVRGQVRGSGVSALSIKQAA
;
A
#
# COMPACT_ATOMS: atom_id res chain seq x y z
N MET A 1 11.36 -3.67 3.83
CA MET A 1 10.22 -2.73 3.86
C MET A 1 9.52 -2.92 5.20
N THR A 2 8.94 -1.87 5.77
CA THR A 2 8.20 -1.86 7.05
C THR A 2 6.81 -1.27 6.86
N ALA A 3 5.91 -1.44 7.83
CA ALA A 3 4.61 -0.78 7.82
C ALA A 3 4.73 0.77 7.80
N GLN A 4 5.78 1.31 8.42
CA GLN A 4 6.11 2.74 8.39
C GLN A 4 6.50 3.23 6.99
N ASP A 5 7.16 2.39 6.18
CA ASP A 5 7.47 2.74 4.78
C ASP A 5 6.20 2.97 3.96
N ASN A 6 5.11 2.24 4.25
CA ASN A 6 3.82 2.43 3.58
C ASN A 6 3.16 3.75 3.96
N ILE A 7 3.23 4.15 5.23
CA ILE A 7 2.74 5.44 5.72
C ILE A 7 3.57 6.59 5.11
N ALA A 8 4.89 6.42 5.03
CA ALA A 8 5.77 7.40 4.37
C ALA A 8 5.47 7.52 2.87
N ALA A 9 5.22 6.41 2.17
CA ALA A 9 4.82 6.42 0.77
C ALA A 9 3.47 7.14 0.58
N GLN A 10 2.50 6.88 1.44
CA GLN A 10 1.22 7.59 1.44
C GLN A 10 1.43 9.10 1.61
N TYR A 11 2.23 9.51 2.59
CA TYR A 11 2.54 10.92 2.83
C TYR A 11 3.15 11.60 1.60
N LEU A 12 4.15 10.98 0.96
CA LEU A 12 4.80 11.52 -0.23
C LEU A 12 3.85 11.62 -1.44
N LEU A 13 2.90 10.68 -1.56
CA LEU A 13 1.95 10.64 -2.67
C LEU A 13 0.76 11.59 -2.50
N LEU A 14 0.43 11.98 -1.25
CA LEU A 14 -0.69 12.87 -0.94
C LEU A 14 -0.26 14.31 -0.64
N GLY A 15 0.98 14.52 -0.19
CA GLY A 15 1.47 15.83 0.22
C GLY A 15 0.75 16.44 1.44
N ASN A 16 -0.07 15.65 2.15
CA ASN A 16 -0.87 16.12 3.28
C ASN A 16 -0.58 15.30 4.57
N PRO A 17 0.18 15.87 5.53
CA PRO A 17 0.51 15.18 6.78
C PRO A 17 -0.68 14.91 7.69
N ALA A 18 -1.78 15.67 7.59
CA ALA A 18 -2.96 15.46 8.43
C ALA A 18 -3.80 14.25 8.02
N ALA A 19 -3.59 13.73 6.80
CA ALA A 19 -4.28 12.57 6.25
C ALA A 19 -3.42 11.29 6.24
N SER A 20 -2.20 11.35 6.79
CA SER A 20 -1.29 10.21 6.81
C SER A 20 -1.54 9.30 8.01
N GLY A 21 -1.28 8.00 7.82
CA GLY A 21 -1.46 6.98 8.85
C GLY A 21 -2.69 6.11 8.63
N PHE A 22 -2.74 4.98 9.34
CA PHE A 22 -3.85 4.04 9.22
C PHE A 22 -5.16 4.67 9.65
N ARG A 23 -6.24 4.32 8.95
CA ARG A 23 -7.58 4.77 9.28
C ARG A 23 -7.98 4.29 10.67
N THR A 24 -8.68 5.15 11.39
CA THR A 24 -9.30 4.84 12.68
C THR A 24 -10.81 4.65 12.56
N THR A 25 -11.39 5.06 11.44
CA THR A 25 -12.80 4.90 11.08
C THR A 25 -12.99 3.85 10.00
N GLN A 26 -14.17 3.23 9.96
CA GLN A 26 -14.51 2.28 8.90
C GLN A 26 -14.74 3.05 7.60
N ASN A 27 -14.06 2.62 6.54
CA ASN A 27 -14.32 3.02 5.16
C ASN A 27 -14.98 1.87 4.41
N TRP A 28 -15.45 2.15 3.20
CA TRP A 28 -16.01 1.18 2.27
C TRP A 28 -15.83 1.68 0.83
N ILE A 29 -15.97 0.78 -0.13
CA ILE A 29 -15.76 1.02 -1.56
C ILE A 29 -17.10 0.85 -2.26
N GLY A 30 -17.49 1.84 -3.08
CA GLY A 30 -18.79 1.87 -3.76
C GLY A 30 -19.94 2.27 -2.84
N GLY A 31 -21.13 2.41 -3.41
CA GLY A 31 -22.33 2.82 -2.66
C GLY A 31 -22.36 4.31 -2.29
N THR A 32 -23.02 4.63 -1.17
CA THR A 32 -23.18 6.02 -0.68
C THR A 32 -22.19 6.34 0.44
N ILE A 33 -21.95 7.63 0.69
CA ILE A 33 -21.05 8.08 1.78
C ILE A 33 -21.67 7.96 3.19
N HIS A 34 -22.93 7.57 3.31
CA HIS A 34 -23.67 7.57 4.57
C HIS A 34 -23.75 6.20 5.23
N SER A 35 -23.71 5.13 4.43
CA SER A 35 -23.92 3.77 4.92
C SER A 35 -23.18 2.73 4.06
N PRO A 36 -22.58 1.69 4.68
CA PRO A 36 -21.95 0.60 3.94
C PRO A 36 -22.96 -0.42 3.38
N LEU A 37 -24.27 -0.26 3.59
CA LEU A 37 -25.29 -1.24 3.17
C LEU A 37 -25.29 -1.48 1.65
N GLU A 38 -24.95 -0.46 0.87
CA GLU A 38 -24.88 -0.51 -0.59
C GLU A 38 -23.43 -0.52 -1.09
N ALA A 39 -22.46 -0.74 -0.21
CA ALA A 39 -21.06 -0.82 -0.59
C ALA A 39 -20.82 -2.08 -1.44
N GLU A 40 -19.99 -1.94 -2.47
CA GLU A 40 -19.49 -3.08 -3.25
C GLU A 40 -18.52 -3.90 -2.40
N PHE A 41 -17.75 -3.24 -1.54
CA PHE A 41 -16.82 -3.89 -0.64
C PHE A 41 -16.65 -3.13 0.68
N VAL A 42 -16.65 -3.89 1.78
CA VAL A 42 -16.33 -3.38 3.12
C VAL A 42 -15.02 -4.02 3.60
N PRO A 43 -13.90 -3.27 3.68
CA PRO A 43 -12.61 -3.78 4.14
C PRO A 43 -12.65 -4.12 5.64
N PRO A 44 -11.61 -4.82 6.16
CA PRO A 44 -11.52 -5.21 7.57
C PRO A 44 -11.76 -4.05 8.56
N PRO A 45 -12.21 -4.31 9.80
CA PRO A 45 -12.33 -3.27 10.82
C PRO A 45 -10.98 -2.55 11.10
N PRO A 46 -10.98 -1.23 11.40
CA PRO A 46 -9.75 -0.45 11.62
C PRO A 46 -8.76 -1.08 12.61
N ARG A 47 -9.27 -1.67 13.69
CA ARG A 47 -8.47 -2.32 14.73
C ARG A 47 -7.60 -3.49 14.22
N HIS A 48 -7.95 -4.11 13.09
CA HIS A 48 -7.17 -5.19 12.50
C HIS A 48 -6.12 -4.70 11.50
N VAL A 49 -6.22 -3.44 11.04
CA VAL A 49 -5.34 -2.90 10.00
C VAL A 49 -3.85 -2.99 10.37
N PRO A 50 -3.39 -2.62 11.59
CA PRO A 50 -1.98 -2.70 11.93
C PRO A 50 -1.40 -4.12 11.76
N GLY A 51 -2.04 -5.13 12.36
CA GLY A 51 -1.57 -6.51 12.26
C GLY A 51 -1.61 -7.06 10.83
N LEU A 52 -2.66 -6.75 10.06
CA LEU A 52 -2.75 -7.17 8.66
C LEU A 52 -1.67 -6.52 7.78
N MET A 53 -1.29 -5.28 8.09
CA MET A 53 -0.20 -4.59 7.40
C MET A 53 1.16 -5.14 7.77
N ASP A 54 1.35 -5.55 9.03
CA ASP A 54 2.55 -6.27 9.48
C ASP A 54 2.68 -7.61 8.74
N ASP A 55 1.61 -8.42 8.68
CA ASP A 55 1.57 -9.69 7.95
C ASP A 55 1.91 -9.50 6.46
N LEU A 56 1.36 -8.46 5.83
CA LEU A 56 1.64 -8.15 4.42
C LEU A 56 3.11 -7.77 4.20
N VAL A 57 3.70 -7.03 5.15
CA VAL A 57 5.11 -6.64 5.11
C VAL A 57 6.02 -7.85 5.27
N ASP A 58 5.68 -8.77 6.17
CA ASP A 58 6.41 -10.02 6.36
C ASP A 58 6.37 -10.88 5.09
N TYR A 59 5.19 -11.02 4.47
CA TYR A 59 5.06 -11.67 3.17
C TYR A 59 5.92 -10.99 2.09
N LEU A 60 5.90 -9.66 2.00
CA LEU A 60 6.68 -8.91 1.02
C LEU A 60 8.19 -9.16 1.19
N ASN A 61 8.65 -9.30 2.43
CA ASN A 61 10.06 -9.52 2.74
C ASN A 61 10.50 -10.98 2.59
N GLY A 62 9.61 -11.96 2.78
CA GLY A 62 9.95 -13.39 2.79
C GLY A 62 9.50 -14.22 1.58
N ALA A 63 8.63 -13.70 0.70
CA ALA A 63 8.04 -14.52 -0.36
C ALA A 63 9.03 -14.98 -1.43
N THR A 64 8.89 -16.25 -1.83
CA THR A 64 9.72 -16.92 -2.85
C THR A 64 9.05 -16.97 -4.23
N HIS A 65 7.83 -16.44 -4.36
CA HIS A 65 7.09 -16.40 -5.62
C HIS A 65 7.85 -15.62 -6.72
N GLY A 66 7.49 -15.92 -7.98
CA GLY A 66 7.85 -15.09 -9.12
C GLY A 66 7.43 -13.63 -8.89
N SER A 67 8.25 -12.70 -9.36
CA SER A 67 8.12 -11.27 -9.07
C SER A 67 6.79 -10.65 -9.52
N LEU A 68 6.24 -11.06 -10.66
CA LEU A 68 4.91 -10.62 -11.11
C LEU A 68 3.80 -11.11 -10.16
N ILE A 69 3.87 -12.38 -9.74
CA ILE A 69 2.91 -12.97 -8.81
C ILE A 69 3.01 -12.26 -7.46
N GLN A 70 4.22 -12.03 -6.96
CA GLN A 70 4.43 -11.30 -5.71
C GLN A 70 3.86 -9.88 -5.79
N ALA A 71 4.10 -9.15 -6.88
CA ALA A 71 3.56 -7.80 -7.05
C ALA A 71 2.03 -7.79 -7.11
N ALA A 72 1.42 -8.73 -7.83
CA ALA A 72 -0.03 -8.87 -7.91
C ALA A 72 -0.65 -9.19 -6.54
N LEU A 73 -0.07 -10.13 -5.79
CA LEU A 73 -0.56 -10.51 -4.46
C LEU A 73 -0.40 -9.36 -3.45
N VAL A 74 0.74 -8.67 -3.45
CA VAL A 74 0.95 -7.51 -2.57
C VAL A 74 -0.08 -6.42 -2.87
N HIS A 75 -0.32 -6.13 -4.15
CA HIS A 75 -1.30 -5.13 -4.54
C HIS A 75 -2.73 -5.52 -4.14
N ALA A 76 -3.14 -6.74 -4.48
CA ALA A 76 -4.48 -7.24 -4.17
C ALA A 76 -4.74 -7.25 -2.66
N GLN A 77 -3.77 -7.74 -1.87
CA GLN A 77 -3.89 -7.77 -0.41
C GLN A 77 -3.93 -6.36 0.19
N PHE A 78 -3.10 -5.44 -0.30
CA PHE A 78 -3.10 -4.04 0.14
C PHE A 78 -4.45 -3.37 -0.11
N GLU A 79 -5.02 -3.49 -1.32
CA GLU A 79 -6.33 -2.94 -1.66
C GLU A 79 -7.46 -3.56 -0.82
N THR A 80 -7.33 -4.85 -0.48
CA THR A 80 -8.29 -5.58 0.38
C THR A 80 -8.23 -5.09 1.83
N ILE A 81 -7.04 -4.85 2.39
CA ILE A 81 -6.86 -4.29 3.74
C ILE A 81 -7.38 -2.83 3.78
N HIS A 82 -7.14 -2.10 2.69
CA HIS A 82 -7.53 -0.70 2.48
C HIS A 82 -7.15 0.18 3.69
N PRO A 83 -5.86 0.24 4.04
CA PRO A 83 -5.40 0.68 5.36
C PRO A 83 -5.58 2.17 5.64
N PHE A 84 -5.75 3.00 4.61
CA PHE A 84 -5.73 4.45 4.75
C PHE A 84 -7.11 5.10 4.56
N PRO A 85 -7.34 6.31 5.11
CA PRO A 85 -8.54 7.11 4.81
C PRO A 85 -8.62 7.55 3.33
N ASP A 86 -7.47 7.86 2.72
CA ASP A 86 -7.32 8.18 1.31
C ASP A 86 -5.93 7.74 0.80
N GLY A 87 -5.78 7.63 -0.52
CA GLY A 87 -4.52 7.33 -1.19
C GLY A 87 -4.26 5.85 -1.41
N ASN A 88 -5.16 4.96 -1.01
CA ASN A 88 -5.00 3.50 -1.16
C ASN A 88 -4.63 3.12 -2.60
N GLY A 89 -5.43 3.54 -3.59
CA GLY A 89 -5.11 3.24 -5.00
C GLY A 89 -3.76 3.78 -5.49
N ARG A 90 -3.29 4.93 -4.98
CA ARG A 90 -1.97 5.48 -5.35
C ARG A 90 -0.84 4.67 -4.72
N VAL A 91 -0.94 4.36 -3.43
CA VAL A 91 0.05 3.55 -2.71
C VAL A 91 0.07 2.12 -3.26
N GLY A 92 -1.09 1.51 -3.50
CA GLY A 92 -1.20 0.17 -4.07
C GLY A 92 -0.48 0.04 -5.42
N ARG A 93 -0.64 1.01 -6.32
CA ARG A 93 0.11 1.04 -7.58
C ARG A 93 1.61 1.28 -7.38
N ALA A 94 1.98 2.16 -6.45
CA ALA A 94 3.40 2.37 -6.12
C ALA A 94 4.07 1.09 -5.58
N LEU A 95 3.33 0.27 -4.82
CA LEU A 95 3.81 -1.01 -4.30
C LEU A 95 4.10 -2.02 -5.41
N ILE A 96 3.31 -2.07 -6.49
CA ILE A 96 3.63 -2.89 -7.67
C ILE A 96 5.01 -2.53 -8.21
N HIS A 97 5.25 -1.24 -8.45
CA HIS A 97 6.55 -0.77 -8.95
C HIS A 97 7.68 -1.06 -7.98
N ALA A 98 7.47 -0.87 -6.69
CA ALA A 98 8.47 -1.16 -5.65
C ALA A 98 8.87 -2.65 -5.63
N VAL A 99 7.89 -3.58 -5.72
CA VAL A 99 8.17 -5.02 -5.77
C VAL A 99 8.92 -5.38 -7.04
N LEU A 100 8.45 -4.93 -8.21
CA LEU A 100 9.10 -5.25 -9.49
C LEU A 100 10.53 -4.69 -9.59
N GLN A 101 10.77 -3.49 -9.05
CA GLN A 101 12.10 -2.90 -8.96
C GLN A 101 13.01 -3.67 -8.00
N ARG A 102 12.52 -4.01 -6.79
CA ARG A 102 13.28 -4.79 -5.79
C ARG A 102 13.66 -6.17 -6.32
N ARG A 103 12.81 -6.77 -7.16
CA ARG A 103 13.03 -8.07 -7.80
C ARG A 103 13.77 -7.99 -9.15
N GLY A 104 14.24 -6.80 -9.55
CA GLY A 104 15.10 -6.60 -10.72
C GLY A 104 14.42 -6.67 -12.08
N LEU A 105 13.08 -6.70 -12.14
CA LEU A 105 12.32 -6.77 -13.40
C LEU A 105 12.15 -5.42 -14.10
N VAL A 106 12.28 -4.31 -13.38
CA VAL A 106 12.18 -2.97 -13.96
C VAL A 106 13.46 -2.21 -13.64
N ARG A 107 14.10 -1.64 -14.67
CA ARG A 107 15.24 -0.74 -14.56
C ARG A 107 14.85 0.63 -15.12
N GLY A 108 14.87 1.67 -14.27
CA GLY A 108 14.63 3.05 -14.66
C GLY A 108 13.44 3.71 -13.93
N GLN A 109 13.68 4.85 -13.29
CA GLN A 109 12.62 5.73 -12.80
C GLN A 109 12.12 6.62 -13.93
N VAL A 110 10.81 6.72 -14.13
CA VAL A 110 10.23 7.95 -14.70
C VAL A 110 10.31 9.01 -13.61
N ARG A 111 11.35 9.85 -13.65
CA ARG A 111 11.51 10.96 -12.71
C ARG A 111 10.47 12.04 -13.02
N GLY A 112 9.31 11.98 -12.36
CA GLY A 112 8.51 13.16 -12.13
C GLY A 112 9.29 14.09 -11.20
N SER A 113 9.52 15.33 -11.62
CA SER A 113 10.23 16.36 -10.87
C SER A 113 9.57 16.60 -9.50
N GLY A 114 10.05 15.94 -8.44
CA GLY A 114 9.69 16.32 -7.06
C GLY A 114 9.75 15.26 -5.96
N VAL A 115 9.89 13.96 -6.23
CA VAL A 115 9.85 12.94 -5.14
C VAL A 115 11.22 12.28 -4.97
N SER A 116 11.94 12.70 -3.92
CA SER A 116 13.20 12.10 -3.50
C SER A 116 12.95 10.65 -3.06
N ALA A 117 13.83 9.77 -3.52
CA ALA A 117 13.75 8.32 -3.41
C ALA A 117 13.48 7.85 -1.96
N LEU A 118 12.46 7.00 -1.78
CA LEU A 118 12.49 6.04 -0.68
C LEU A 118 13.81 5.28 -0.78
N SER A 119 14.65 5.42 0.24
CA SER A 119 15.86 4.62 0.40
C SER A 119 15.45 3.19 0.72
N ILE A 120 15.06 2.43 -0.30
CA ILE A 120 14.95 0.98 -0.22
C ILE A 120 16.39 0.46 -0.23
N LYS A 121 17.01 0.42 0.95
CA LYS A 121 18.32 -0.23 1.11
C LYS A 121 18.21 -1.65 0.59
N GLN A 122 19.05 -1.96 -0.39
CA GLN A 122 19.27 -3.30 -0.88
C GLN A 122 19.77 -4.15 0.30
N ALA A 123 18.91 -5.00 0.83
CA ALA A 123 19.35 -6.14 1.63
C ALA A 123 19.60 -7.28 0.63
N ALA A 124 20.88 -7.63 0.51
CA ALA A 124 21.38 -8.81 -0.17
C ALA A 124 20.85 -10.10 0.47
#